data_AF-A0A8S4MWQ4-F1
#
_entry.id   AF-A0A8S4MWQ4-F1
#
_cell.length_a   1.000
_cell.length_b   1.000
_cell.length_c   1.000
_cell.angle_alpha   90.00
_cell.angle_beta   90.00
_cell.angle_gamma   90.00
#
_symmetry.space_group_name_H-M   'P 1'
#
loop_
_entity.id
_entity.type
_entity.pdbx_description
1 polymer ?
#
loop_
_entity_poly.entity_id
_entity_poly.type
_entity_poly.pdbx_seq_one_letter_code
_entity_poly.pdbx_strand_id
1 'polypeptide(L)'
;MFRALSRGCDSTITYVKERQAGLTFRRKICRHYNKHKKKYKERGCVPMERYKSLDEEMRNMTREGVEGGEFELQLAADVLEARILLHQEVFTSEDGWRQKIIAEYSGGKKHTIHLFYKTSCQGREGHYDLLGKYTYLQAGALAF
;
A
#
# COMPACT_ATOMS: atom_id res chain seq x y z
N MET A 1 -0.79 5.88 1.00
CA MET A 1 -0.55 4.61 0.24
C MET A 1 0.09 4.84 -1.14
N PHE A 2 -0.62 5.36 -2.15
CA PHE A 2 -0.08 5.46 -3.52
C PHE A 2 1.23 6.27 -3.64
N ARG A 3 1.40 7.30 -2.80
CA ARG A 3 2.66 8.08 -2.73
C ARG A 3 3.83 7.23 -2.23
N ALA A 4 3.63 6.47 -1.15
CA ALA A 4 4.63 5.55 -0.60
C ALA A 4 5.01 4.46 -1.62
N LEU A 5 4.02 3.89 -2.31
CA LEU A 5 4.26 2.93 -3.39
C LEU A 5 5.03 3.53 -4.56
N SER A 6 4.70 4.75 -4.99
CA SER A 6 5.44 5.41 -6.07
C SER A 6 6.91 5.62 -5.71
N ARG A 7 7.21 6.03 -4.47
CA ARG A 7 8.61 6.15 -3.99
C ARG A 7 9.32 4.82 -3.87
N GLY A 8 8.60 3.76 -3.50
CA GLY A 8 9.15 2.40 -3.45
C GLY A 8 9.60 1.91 -4.83
N CYS A 9 8.97 2.41 -5.89
CA CYS A 9 9.31 2.10 -7.28
C CYS A 9 10.40 3.00 -7.85
N ASP A 10 10.42 4.28 -7.45
CA ASP A 10 11.36 5.27 -7.93
C ASP A 10 11.82 6.16 -6.77
N SER A 11 13.02 5.89 -6.28
CA SER A 11 13.63 6.61 -5.17
C SER A 11 14.02 8.05 -5.52
N THR A 12 13.94 8.45 -6.80
CA THR A 12 14.22 9.82 -7.23
C THR A 12 13.01 10.75 -7.08
N ILE A 13 11.83 10.21 -6.78
CA ILE A 13 10.63 11.00 -6.50
C ILE A 13 10.82 11.77 -5.19
N THR A 14 10.94 13.09 -5.31
CA THR A 14 10.99 14.01 -4.16
C THR A 14 9.61 14.25 -3.57
N TYR A 15 9.55 14.68 -2.31
CA TYR A 15 8.30 14.96 -1.57
C TYR A 15 7.34 15.89 -2.35
N VAL A 16 7.89 16.88 -3.06
CA VAL A 16 7.14 17.82 -3.90
C VAL A 16 6.46 17.13 -5.10
N LYS A 17 7.09 16.09 -5.66
CA LYS A 17 6.58 15.35 -6.81
C LYS A 17 5.74 14.12 -6.44
N GLU A 18 5.72 13.73 -5.17
CA GLU A 18 4.97 12.55 -4.68
C GLU A 18 3.49 12.59 -5.03
N ARG A 19 2.86 13.78 -5.00
CA ARG A 19 1.43 13.93 -5.35
C ARG A 19 1.17 13.49 -6.79
N GLN A 20 1.96 13.97 -7.75
CA GLN A 20 1.79 13.64 -9.16
C GLN A 20 2.19 12.18 -9.46
N ALA A 21 3.23 11.69 -8.80
CA ALA A 21 3.66 10.30 -8.94
C ALA A 21 2.59 9.34 -8.40
N GLY A 22 2.01 9.63 -7.23
CA GLY A 22 0.91 8.87 -6.66
C GLY A 22 -0.33 8.86 -7.57
N LEU A 23 -0.69 9.98 -8.19
CA LEU A 23 -1.80 10.06 -9.16
C LEU A 23 -1.52 9.22 -10.42
N THR A 24 -0.30 9.30 -10.96
CA THR A 24 0.11 8.51 -12.12
C THR A 24 0.06 7.02 -11.82
N PHE A 25 0.57 6.62 -10.66
CA PHE A 25 0.57 5.23 -10.21
C PHE A 25 -0.86 4.71 -9.98
N ARG A 26 -1.72 5.52 -9.38
CA ARG A 26 -3.16 5.22 -9.22
C ARG A 26 -3.83 4.94 -10.56
N ARG A 27 -3.58 5.76 -11.59
CA ARG A 27 -4.10 5.53 -12.96
C ARG A 27 -3.58 4.22 -13.55
N LYS A 28 -2.32 3.85 -13.29
CA LYS A 28 -1.73 2.58 -13.75
C LYS A 28 -2.46 1.37 -13.14
N ILE A 29 -2.74 1.41 -11.84
CA ILE A 29 -3.51 0.37 -11.14
C ILE A 29 -4.92 0.22 -11.73
N CYS A 30 -5.62 1.33 -11.96
CA CYS A 30 -6.96 1.31 -12.56
C CYS A 30 -6.96 0.62 -13.94
N ARG A 31 -6.00 0.98 -14.81
CA ARG A 31 -5.87 0.38 -16.14
C ARG A 31 -5.60 -1.13 -16.07
N HIS A 32 -4.75 -1.55 -15.13
CA HIS A 32 -4.45 -2.97 -14.93
C HIS A 32 -5.69 -3.75 -14.47
N TYR A 33 -6.41 -3.23 -13.47
CA TYR A 33 -7.65 -3.84 -13.00
C TYR A 33 -8.62 -4.08 -14.16
N ASN A 34 -8.82 -3.09 -15.03
CA ASN A 34 -9.74 -3.21 -16.17
C ASN A 34 -9.35 -4.29 -17.15
N LYS A 35 -8.06 -4.32 -17.52
CA LYS A 35 -7.54 -5.32 -18.44
C LYS A 35 -7.75 -6.74 -17.90
N HIS A 36 -7.79 -6.90 -16.58
CA HIS A 36 -7.88 -8.19 -15.90
C HIS A 36 -9.14 -8.36 -15.05
N LYS A 37 -10.19 -7.56 -15.29
CA LYS A 37 -11.37 -7.48 -14.43
C LYS A 37 -12.06 -8.84 -14.21
N LYS A 38 -12.15 -9.64 -15.28
CA LYS A 38 -12.71 -11.00 -15.23
C LYS A 38 -11.98 -11.88 -14.22
N LYS A 39 -10.64 -11.87 -14.25
CA LYS A 39 -9.77 -12.61 -13.31
C LYS A 39 -10.00 -12.20 -11.86
N TYR A 40 -10.11 -10.90 -11.58
CA TYR A 40 -10.33 -10.42 -10.21
C TYR A 40 -11.75 -10.75 -9.71
N LYS A 41 -12.75 -10.71 -10.59
CA LYS A 41 -14.14 -11.12 -10.27
C LYS A 41 -14.22 -12.61 -9.92
N GLU A 42 -13.55 -13.47 -10.69
CA GLU A 42 -13.52 -14.92 -10.48
C GLU A 42 -12.82 -15.33 -9.17
N ARG A 43 -11.86 -14.52 -8.71
CA ARG A 43 -11.13 -14.78 -7.45
C ARG A 43 -11.88 -14.34 -6.19
N GLY A 44 -13.05 -13.70 -6.32
CA GLY A 44 -13.78 -13.15 -5.18
C GLY A 44 -13.05 -12.01 -4.44
N CYS A 45 -11.95 -11.49 -5.00
CA CYS A 45 -11.12 -10.45 -4.37
C CYS A 45 -11.69 -9.03 -4.51
N VAL A 46 -12.89 -8.86 -5.06
CA VAL A 46 -13.46 -7.55 -5.37
C VAL A 46 -14.69 -7.30 -4.48
N PRO A 47 -14.70 -6.26 -3.64
CA PRO A 47 -15.93 -5.76 -3.05
C PRO A 47 -16.78 -5.12 -4.16
N MET A 48 -17.57 -5.96 -4.85
CA MET A 48 -18.44 -5.57 -5.98
C MET A 48 -19.52 -4.56 -5.57
N GLU A 49 -19.78 -4.38 -4.27
CA GLU A 49 -20.73 -3.40 -3.74
C GLU A 49 -20.23 -1.95 -3.85
N ARG A 50 -18.92 -1.71 -4.02
CA ARG A 50 -18.35 -0.35 -4.03
C ARG A 50 -18.34 0.36 -5.40
N TYR A 51 -18.49 -0.34 -6.52
CA TYR A 51 -18.13 0.21 -7.84
C TYR A 51 -19.21 -0.01 -8.91
N LYS A 52 -20.04 1.01 -9.15
CA LYS A 52 -21.16 1.00 -10.12
C LYS A 52 -20.72 1.03 -11.59
N SER A 53 -19.66 1.78 -11.92
CA SER A 53 -19.10 1.84 -13.28
C SER A 53 -17.63 2.26 -13.28
N LEU A 54 -16.95 2.01 -14.39
CA LEU A 54 -15.51 2.24 -14.51
C LEU A 54 -15.13 3.73 -14.53
N ASP A 55 -15.92 4.55 -15.20
CA ASP A 55 -15.72 5.99 -15.24
C ASP A 55 -16.09 6.65 -13.90
N GLU A 56 -17.03 6.07 -13.16
CA GLU A 56 -17.36 6.51 -11.80
C GLU A 56 -16.28 6.08 -10.80
N GLU A 57 -15.71 4.89 -10.97
CA GLU A 57 -14.59 4.38 -10.19
C GLU A 57 -13.30 5.17 -10.47
N MET A 58 -13.00 5.49 -11.74
CA MET A 58 -11.87 6.37 -12.07
C MET A 58 -12.10 7.80 -11.58
N ARG A 59 -13.35 8.26 -11.43
CA ARG A 59 -13.70 9.55 -10.82
C ARG A 59 -13.66 9.53 -9.29
N ASN A 60 -13.95 8.39 -8.65
CA ASN A 60 -13.93 8.21 -7.19
C ASN A 60 -12.56 7.81 -6.64
N MET A 61 -11.87 6.86 -7.28
CA MET A 61 -10.41 6.93 -7.34
C MET A 61 -10.02 8.24 -8.05
N THR A 62 -8.80 8.73 -8.16
CA THR A 62 -8.50 10.12 -8.61
C THR A 62 -9.13 11.30 -7.83
N ARG A 63 -10.34 11.22 -7.25
CA ARG A 63 -10.83 12.18 -6.26
C ARG A 63 -9.84 12.25 -5.10
N GLU A 64 -9.47 13.48 -4.75
CA GLU A 64 -8.59 13.73 -3.62
C GLU A 64 -9.30 13.35 -2.32
N GLY A 65 -8.58 12.72 -1.41
CA GLY A 65 -9.13 12.24 -0.12
C GLY A 65 -9.60 10.79 -0.12
N VAL A 66 -9.70 10.10 -1.27
CA VAL A 66 -10.03 8.66 -1.27
C VAL A 66 -8.80 7.83 -0.90
N GLU A 67 -8.86 7.21 0.27
CA GLU A 67 -7.84 6.30 0.80
C GLU A 67 -7.78 5.00 -0.01
N GLY A 68 -6.57 4.43 -0.13
CA GLY A 68 -6.38 3.09 -0.68
C GLY A 68 -6.38 2.07 0.46
N GLY A 69 -6.96 0.90 0.22
CA GLY A 69 -7.01 -0.21 1.17
C GLY A 69 -6.35 -1.47 0.64
N GLU A 70 -6.71 -2.60 1.25
CA GLU A 70 -6.13 -3.93 0.95
C GLU A 70 -6.29 -4.34 -0.51
N PHE A 71 -7.44 -4.04 -1.12
CA PHE A 71 -7.69 -4.34 -2.52
C PHE A 71 -6.73 -3.58 -3.44
N GLU A 72 -6.55 -2.29 -3.21
CA GLU A 72 -5.61 -1.48 -3.98
C GLU A 72 -4.15 -1.88 -3.73
N LEU A 73 -3.81 -2.40 -2.54
CA LEU A 73 -2.50 -3.01 -2.26
C LEU A 73 -2.27 -4.27 -3.09
N GLN A 74 -3.28 -5.15 -3.20
CA GLN A 74 -3.17 -6.33 -4.07
C GLN A 74 -2.99 -5.95 -5.53
N LEU A 75 -3.80 -5.00 -6.04
CA LEU A 75 -3.63 -4.53 -7.42
C LEU A 75 -2.27 -3.86 -7.65
N ALA A 76 -1.75 -3.13 -6.65
CA ALA A 76 -0.43 -2.56 -6.72
C ALA A 76 0.65 -3.65 -6.81
N ALA A 77 0.54 -4.71 -6.01
CA ALA A 77 1.46 -5.85 -6.06
C ALA A 77 1.48 -6.50 -7.46
N ASP A 78 0.30 -6.70 -8.06
CA ASP A 78 0.14 -7.25 -9.42
C ASP A 78 0.73 -6.31 -10.49
N VAL A 79 0.53 -5.00 -10.38
CA VAL A 79 1.06 -3.99 -11.34
C VAL A 79 2.59 -3.86 -11.26
N LEU A 80 3.15 -4.04 -10.07
CA LEU A 80 4.58 -3.95 -9.81
C LEU A 80 5.31 -5.28 -9.98
N GLU A 81 4.57 -6.38 -10.11
CA GLU A 81 5.09 -7.74 -10.06
C GLU A 81 5.97 -7.97 -8.81
N ALA A 82 5.50 -7.42 -7.70
CA ALA A 82 6.23 -7.31 -6.44
C ALA A 82 5.48 -8.01 -5.31
N ARG A 83 6.22 -8.28 -4.23
CA ARG A 83 5.67 -8.62 -2.92
C ARG A 83 5.56 -7.34 -2.11
N ILE A 84 4.40 -7.08 -1.50
CA ILE A 84 4.18 -5.95 -0.61
C ILE A 84 3.91 -6.50 0.79
N LEU A 85 4.73 -6.11 1.76
CA LEU A 85 4.57 -6.47 3.16
C LEU A 85 4.05 -5.25 3.93
N LEU A 86 2.90 -5.39 4.59
CA LEU A 86 2.31 -4.35 5.41
C LEU A 86 2.67 -4.60 6.88
N HIS A 87 3.37 -3.64 7.47
CA HIS A 87 3.81 -3.66 8.86
C HIS A 87 2.92 -2.73 9.69
N GLN A 88 2.65 -3.09 10.94
CA GLN A 88 1.96 -2.24 11.90
C GLN A 88 2.63 -2.36 13.27
N GLU A 89 2.61 -1.27 14.04
CA GLU A 89 2.93 -1.30 15.47
C GLU A 89 1.79 -1.96 16.26
N VAL A 90 2.12 -3.05 16.95
CA VAL A 90 1.22 -3.79 17.82
C VAL A 90 1.80 -3.73 19.22
N PHE A 91 0.99 -3.27 20.17
CA PHE A 91 1.33 -3.34 21.59
C PHE A 91 0.95 -4.70 22.14
N THR A 92 1.87 -5.36 22.83
CA THR A 92 1.59 -6.55 23.64
C THR A 92 2.04 -6.30 25.07
N SER A 93 1.31 -6.84 26.05
CA SER A 93 1.61 -6.65 27.47
C SER A 93 2.98 -7.21 27.89
N GLU A 94 3.49 -8.20 27.15
CA GLU A 94 4.75 -8.89 27.44
C GLU A 94 5.96 -8.19 26.81
N ASP A 95 5.81 -7.67 25.59
CA ASP A 95 6.93 -7.18 24.79
C ASP A 95 6.91 -5.66 24.50
N GLY A 96 5.87 -4.95 24.96
CA GLY A 96 5.64 -3.55 24.60
C GLY A 96 5.26 -3.38 23.13
N TRP A 97 5.60 -2.22 22.55
CA TRP A 97 5.34 -1.91 21.14
C TRP A 97 6.32 -2.64 20.22
N ARG A 98 5.81 -3.47 19.31
CA ARG A 98 6.61 -4.15 18.28
C ARG A 98 6.01 -3.97 16.89
N GLN A 99 6.88 -3.96 15.87
CA GLN A 99 6.46 -4.00 14.47
C GLN A 99 6.15 -5.44 14.05
N LYS A 100 4.96 -5.67 13.51
CA LYS A 100 4.52 -6.97 13.00
C LYS A 100 4.01 -6.84 11.57
N ILE A 101 4.31 -7.84 10.74
CA ILE A 101 3.67 -7.97 9.42
C ILE A 101 2.22 -8.41 9.65
N ILE A 102 1.28 -7.55 9.24
CA ILE A 102 -0.17 -7.78 9.40
C ILE A 102 -0.83 -8.30 8.13
N ALA A 103 -0.25 -8.01 6.97
CA ALA A 103 -0.74 -8.48 5.68
C ALA A 103 0.40 -8.60 4.66
N GLU A 104 0.22 -9.51 3.71
CA GLU A 104 1.11 -9.72 2.59
C GLU A 104 0.30 -9.78 1.29
N TYR A 105 0.78 -9.04 0.29
CA TYR A 105 0.21 -9.02 -1.06
C TYR A 105 1.28 -9.44 -2.06
N SER A 106 0.97 -10.38 -2.93
CA SER A 106 1.93 -10.93 -3.88
C SER A 106 1.37 -10.88 -5.29
N GLY A 107 2.04 -10.12 -6.16
CA GLY A 107 1.78 -10.09 -7.60
C GLY A 107 2.95 -10.64 -8.42
N GLY A 108 4.02 -11.09 -7.77
CA GLY A 108 5.24 -11.57 -8.40
C GLY A 108 6.43 -11.61 -7.44
N LYS A 109 7.58 -12.08 -7.93
CA LYS A 109 8.82 -12.24 -7.12
C LYS A 109 9.95 -11.28 -7.52
N LYS A 110 9.68 -10.21 -8.29
CA LYS A 110 10.77 -9.35 -8.79
C LYS A 110 11.44 -8.54 -7.68
N HIS A 111 10.68 -8.06 -6.70
CA HIS A 111 11.19 -7.29 -5.57
C HIS A 111 10.17 -7.27 -4.41
N THR A 112 10.63 -6.88 -3.21
CA THR A 112 9.78 -6.72 -2.03
C THR A 112 9.70 -5.25 -1.61
N ILE A 113 8.50 -4.75 -1.37
CA ILE A 113 8.21 -3.39 -0.90
C ILE A 113 7.65 -3.51 0.52
N HIS A 114 8.25 -2.77 1.45
CA HIS A 114 7.83 -2.76 2.85
C HIS A 114 7.05 -1.47 3.11
N LEU A 115 5.79 -1.59 3.52
CA LEU A 115 4.95 -0.46 3.91
C LEU A 115 4.68 -0.51 5.41
N PHE A 116 4.66 0.65 6.05
CA PHE A 116 4.27 0.79 7.45
C PHE A 116 2.92 1.49 7.55
N TYR A 117 1.99 0.85 8.24
CA TYR A 117 0.65 1.33 8.52
C TYR A 117 0.59 1.92 9.93
N LYS A 118 0.40 3.24 10.02
CA LYS A 118 0.22 3.95 11.28
C LYS A 118 -1.27 4.14 11.56
N THR A 119 -1.74 3.54 12.64
CA THR A 119 -3.03 3.88 13.25
C THR A 119 -2.85 5.07 14.19
N SER A 120 -3.55 6.18 13.95
CA SER A 120 -3.50 7.32 14.87
C SER A 120 -4.12 6.95 16.23
N CYS A 121 -3.59 7.50 17.34
CA CYS A 121 -4.11 7.29 18.70
C CYS A 121 -5.56 7.75 18.91
N GLN A 122 -6.18 8.38 17.90
CA GLN A 122 -7.54 8.92 17.93
C GLN A 122 -8.53 8.12 17.06
N GLY A 123 -8.13 6.96 16.53
CA GLY A 123 -9.05 6.08 15.79
C GLY A 123 -9.55 6.64 14.45
N ARG A 124 -8.94 7.72 13.94
CA ARG A 124 -9.19 8.22 12.57
C ARG A 124 -7.96 8.04 11.69
N GLU A 125 -8.15 7.14 10.73
CA GLU A 125 -7.50 6.96 9.43
C GLU A 125 -5.98 6.71 9.38
N GLY A 126 -5.65 5.75 8.51
CA GLY A 126 -4.40 5.01 8.50
C GLY A 126 -3.40 5.57 7.50
N HIS A 127 -2.26 6.03 8.02
CA HIS A 127 -1.19 6.54 7.19
C HIS A 127 -0.29 5.41 6.72
N TYR A 128 0.08 5.41 5.44
CA TYR A 128 1.02 4.42 4.87
C TYR A 128 2.33 5.10 4.52
N ASP A 129 3.38 4.70 5.20
CA ASP A 129 4.77 5.10 4.95
C ASP A 129 5.54 3.99 4.22
N LEU A 130 6.55 4.37 3.44
CA LEU A 130 7.51 3.42 2.88
C LEU A 130 8.57 3.14 3.94
N LEU A 131 8.79 1.87 4.28
CA LEU A 131 9.95 1.47 5.06
C LEU A 131 11.15 1.36 4.11
N GLY A 132 12.16 2.20 4.34
CA GLY A 132 13.39 2.17 3.56
C GLY A 132 14.14 0.85 3.75
N LYS A 133 15.02 0.51 2.80
CA LYS A 133 15.86 -0.71 2.87
C LYS A 133 16.78 -0.78 4.11
N TYR A 134 17.01 0.33 4.80
CA TYR A 134 17.97 0.45 5.91
C TYR A 134 17.33 0.58 7.30
N THR A 135 16.00 0.50 7.44
CA THR A 135 15.35 0.63 8.77
C THR A 135 15.32 -0.67 9.59
N TYR A 136 15.99 -1.74 9.14
CA TYR A 136 16.25 -2.94 9.96
C TYR A 136 17.56 -2.86 10.77
N LEU A 137 18.10 -1.66 11.02
CA LEU A 137 19.28 -1.48 11.85
C LEU A 137 18.89 -1.03 13.27
N GLN A 138 19.05 -1.98 14.20
CA GLN A 138 19.35 -1.81 15.63
C GLN A 138 18.31 -1.10 16.51
N ALA A 139 17.29 -1.85 16.95
CA ALA A 139 16.61 -1.60 18.22
C ALA A 139 17.06 -2.62 19.30
N GLY A 140 18.37 -2.83 19.46
CA GLY A 140 18.88 -3.85 20.38
C GLY A 140 20.38 -3.81 20.70
N ALA A 141 21.03 -2.64 20.69
CA ALA A 141 22.46 -2.53 21.01
C ALA A 141 22.82 -1.34 21.92
N LEU A 142 21.93 -0.99 22.86
CA LEU A 142 22.28 -0.12 23.99
C LEU A 142 21.67 -0.70 25.27
N ALA A 143 22.27 -1.79 25.74
CA ALA A 143 22.28 -2.12 27.16
C ALA A 143 23.71 -1.88 27.63
N PHE A 144 23.92 -0.73 28.28
CA PHE A 144 25.03 -0.48 29.20
C PHE A 144 24.42 -0.24 30.58
#